data_AF-A0A972CMR3-F1
#
_entry.id   AF-A0A972CMR3-F1
#
_cell.length_a   1.000
_cell.length_b   1.000
_cell.length_c   1.000
_cell.angle_alpha   90.00
_cell.angle_beta   90.00
_cell.angle_gamma   90.00
#
_symmetry.space_group_name_H-M   'P 1'
#
loop_
_entity.id
_entity.type
_entity.pdbx_description
1 polymer ?
#
loop_
_entity_poly.entity_id
_entity_poly.type
_entity_poly.pdbx_seq_one_letter_code
_entity_poly.pdbx_strand_id
1 'polypeptide(L)'
;MDTILYDRAGKPVALLVKNDDENVISLWNGMAVGYVFEDQIYGWNGKQLGWFIDGIIYDLRGFQIGFIRHRCPVKVGRAPAKPKQIIKGTKKLRDLPGQKPNFTKKYSLMELEALLETGRSQQA
;
A
#
# COMPACT_ATOMS: atom_id res chain seq x y z
N MET A 1 1.77 9.85 12.36
CA MET A 1 3.15 9.50 11.94
C MET A 1 3.09 8.72 10.65
N ASP A 2 3.93 9.08 9.68
CA ASP A 2 4.08 8.32 8.44
C ASP A 2 4.84 7.00 8.67
N THR A 3 4.60 6.02 7.81
CA THR A 3 5.23 4.69 7.88
C THR A 3 5.68 4.27 6.50
N ILE A 4 6.95 3.85 6.39
CA ILE A 4 7.51 3.39 5.12
C ILE A 4 7.05 1.95 4.86
N LEU A 5 6.59 1.71 3.65
CA LEU A 5 6.19 0.41 3.13
C LEU A 5 7.33 -0.14 2.27
N TYR A 6 7.79 -1.32 2.63
CA TYR A 6 8.87 -2.05 1.99
C TYR A 6 8.31 -3.27 1.25
N ASP A 7 8.97 -3.66 0.17
CA ASP A 7 8.69 -4.96 -0.46
C ASP A 7 9.36 -6.13 0.29
N ARG A 8 9.23 -7.33 -0.26
CA ARG A 8 9.87 -8.56 0.25
C ARG A 8 11.40 -8.54 0.23
N ALA A 9 12.01 -7.67 -0.57
CA ALA A 9 13.46 -7.48 -0.65
C ALA A 9 13.96 -6.37 0.30
N GLY A 10 13.07 -5.73 1.06
CA GLY A 10 13.41 -4.61 1.94
C GLY A 10 13.64 -3.30 1.18
N LYS A 11 13.25 -3.22 -0.10
CA LYS A 11 13.27 -1.98 -0.88
C LYS A 11 12.14 -1.08 -0.42
N PRO A 12 12.40 0.19 -0.11
CA PRO A 12 11.35 1.16 0.20
C PRO A 12 10.53 1.47 -1.06
N VAL A 13 9.23 1.18 -1.05
CA VAL A 13 8.35 1.34 -2.23
C VAL A 13 7.39 2.50 -2.08
N ALA A 14 6.79 2.65 -0.90
CA ALA A 14 5.75 3.64 -0.67
C ALA A 14 5.79 4.18 0.76
N LEU A 15 5.03 5.24 0.98
CA LEU A 15 4.83 5.89 2.25
C LEU A 15 3.34 5.83 2.60
N LEU A 16 3.03 5.25 3.76
CA LEU A 16 1.72 5.34 4.39
C LEU A 16 1.68 6.60 5.26
N VAL A 17 0.99 7.63 4.78
CA VAL A 17 0.80 8.89 5.48
C VAL A 17 -0.51 8.83 6.27
N LYS A 18 -0.39 8.72 7.60
CA LYS A 18 -1.54 8.76 8.51
C LYS A 18 -1.90 10.20 8.81
N ASN A 19 -3.07 10.65 8.33
CA ASN A 19 -3.68 11.94 8.63
C ASN A 19 -5.00 11.72 9.39
N ASP A 20 -5.55 12.77 9.99
CA ASP A 20 -6.81 12.71 10.74
C ASP A 20 -8.01 12.23 9.90
N ASP A 21 -8.05 12.59 8.61
CA ASP A 21 -9.14 12.17 7.71
C ASP A 21 -8.97 10.74 7.15
N GLU A 22 -7.77 10.42 6.66
CA GLU A 22 -7.53 9.19 5.92
C GLU A 22 -6.05 8.79 5.92
N ASN A 23 -5.82 7.48 5.98
CA ASN A 23 -4.50 6.86 5.84
C ASN A 23 -4.17 6.70 4.36
N VAL A 24 -3.36 7.59 3.80
CA VAL A 24 -3.05 7.62 2.36
C VAL A 24 -1.76 6.87 2.06
N ILE A 25 -1.76 6.05 1.02
CA ILE A 25 -0.57 5.43 0.46
C ILE A 25 -0.11 6.25 -0.74
N SER A 26 1.11 6.75 -0.66
CA SER A 26 1.76 7.49 -1.73
C SER A 26 3.08 6.86 -2.12
N LEU A 27 3.44 6.96 -3.39
CA LEU A 27 4.78 6.60 -3.85
C LEU A 27 5.78 7.70 -3.52
N TRP A 28 7.08 7.41 -3.71
CA TRP A 28 8.17 8.37 -3.46
C TRP A 28 8.11 9.62 -4.33
N ASN A 29 7.45 9.55 -5.49
CA ASN A 29 7.18 10.71 -6.34
C ASN A 29 6.08 11.65 -5.78
N GLY A 30 5.51 11.34 -4.62
CA GLY A 30 4.44 12.12 -3.99
C GLY A 30 3.04 11.85 -4.55
N MET A 31 2.89 10.97 -5.54
CA MET A 31 1.58 10.62 -6.05
C MET A 31 0.87 9.67 -5.10
N ALA A 32 -0.34 10.03 -4.70
CA ALA A 32 -1.21 9.15 -3.96
C ALA A 32 -1.69 8.04 -4.91
N VAL A 33 -1.54 6.80 -4.48
CA VAL A 33 -1.89 5.59 -5.26
C VAL A 33 -2.98 4.76 -4.61
N GLY A 34 -3.17 4.93 -3.30
CA GLY A 34 -4.28 4.32 -2.60
C GLY A 34 -4.43 4.88 -1.19
N TYR A 35 -5.25 4.19 -0.40
CA TYR A 35 -5.50 4.51 0.99
C TYR A 35 -5.87 3.23 1.76
N VAL A 36 -5.74 3.29 3.09
CA VAL A 36 -6.14 2.23 4.01
C VAL A 36 -7.45 2.63 4.66
N PHE A 37 -8.45 1.77 4.55
CA PHE A 37 -9.73 1.91 5.24
C PHE A 37 -9.94 0.65 6.08
N GLU A 38 -10.04 0.81 7.40
CA GLU A 38 -9.99 -0.30 8.35
C GLU A 38 -8.73 -1.16 8.09
N ASP A 39 -8.93 -2.41 7.67
CA ASP A 39 -7.88 -3.37 7.32
C ASP A 39 -7.61 -3.46 5.81
N GLN A 40 -8.34 -2.71 4.99
CA GLN A 40 -8.38 -2.90 3.55
C GLN A 40 -7.56 -1.82 2.85
N ILE A 41 -6.85 -2.22 1.80
CA ILE A 41 -6.12 -1.29 0.93
C ILE A 41 -6.94 -1.09 -0.33
N TYR A 42 -7.28 0.16 -0.60
CA TYR A 42 -7.99 0.56 -1.82
C TYR A 42 -7.13 1.47 -2.66
N GLY A 43 -7.23 1.31 -3.98
CA GLY A 43 -6.71 2.28 -4.93
C GLY A 43 -7.59 3.54 -4.99
N TRP A 44 -7.03 4.63 -5.49
CA TRP A 44 -7.83 5.81 -5.85
C TRP A 44 -8.85 5.51 -6.96
N ASN A 45 -8.61 4.46 -7.74
CA ASN A 45 -9.58 3.94 -8.71
C ASN A 45 -10.79 3.22 -8.08
N GLY A 46 -10.88 3.12 -6.74
CA GLY A 46 -12.00 2.51 -6.03
C GLY A 46 -11.86 1.00 -5.79
N LYS A 47 -10.90 0.35 -6.47
CA LYS A 47 -10.70 -1.10 -6.38
C LYS A 47 -9.93 -1.47 -5.13
N GLN A 48 -10.32 -2.57 -4.50
CA GLN A 48 -9.51 -3.17 -3.45
C GLN A 48 -8.23 -3.76 -4.06
N LEU A 49 -7.08 -3.41 -3.48
CA LEU A 49 -5.77 -3.92 -3.89
C LEU A 49 -5.30 -5.03 -2.95
N GLY A 50 -5.71 -4.98 -1.69
CA GLY A 50 -5.21 -5.90 -0.68
C GLY A 50 -5.70 -5.61 0.73
N TRP A 51 -4.92 -6.08 1.69
CA TRP A 51 -5.18 -5.95 3.12
C TRP A 51 -3.93 -5.46 3.85
N PHE A 52 -4.10 -4.60 4.85
CA PHE A 52 -3.05 -4.14 5.75
C PHE A 52 -3.33 -4.68 7.14
N ILE A 53 -2.64 -5.75 7.54
CA ILE A 53 -2.87 -6.44 8.81
C ILE A 53 -1.58 -6.47 9.61
N ASP A 54 -1.60 -5.90 10.82
CA ASP A 54 -0.48 -5.88 11.75
C ASP A 54 0.87 -5.48 11.12
N GLY A 55 0.85 -4.50 10.22
CA GLY A 55 2.05 -4.02 9.54
C GLY A 55 2.54 -4.85 8.35
N ILE A 56 1.74 -5.82 7.90
CA ILE A 56 2.00 -6.63 6.71
C ILE A 56 0.92 -6.30 5.67
N ILE A 57 1.35 -6.13 4.43
CA ILE A 57 0.49 -5.97 3.27
C ILE A 57 0.31 -7.32 2.61
N TYR A 58 -0.95 -7.69 2.40
CA TYR A 58 -1.34 -8.90 1.70
C TYR A 58 -2.02 -8.55 0.37
N ASP A 59 -1.74 -9.34 -0.67
CA ASP A 59 -2.53 -9.30 -1.90
C ASP A 59 -3.95 -9.84 -1.67
N LEU A 60 -4.82 -9.72 -2.68
CA LEU A 60 -6.21 -10.21 -2.61
C LEU A 60 -6.33 -11.73 -2.38
N ARG A 61 -5.25 -12.49 -2.59
CA ARG A 61 -5.21 -13.96 -2.37
C ARG A 61 -4.66 -14.33 -0.99
N GLY A 62 -4.27 -13.35 -0.17
CA GLY A 62 -3.72 -13.58 1.16
C GLY A 62 -2.22 -13.90 1.19
N PHE A 63 -1.48 -13.55 0.13
CA PHE A 63 -0.01 -13.66 0.11
C PHE A 63 0.66 -12.34 0.52
N GLN A 64 1.75 -12.44 1.27
CA GLN A 64 2.49 -11.26 1.72
C GLN A 64 3.20 -10.59 0.55
N ILE A 65 3.00 -9.29 0.39
CA ILE A 65 3.58 -8.51 -0.71
C ILE A 65 4.37 -7.31 -0.20
N GLY A 66 4.08 -6.81 1.00
CA GLY A 66 4.77 -5.68 1.59
C GLY A 66 4.77 -5.67 3.11
N PHE A 67 5.63 -4.82 3.68
CA PHE A 67 5.93 -4.82 5.11
C PHE A 67 6.24 -3.42 5.59
N ILE A 68 5.95 -3.14 6.86
CA ILE A 68 6.55 -2.02 7.56
C ILE A 68 7.89 -2.42 8.17
N ARG A 69 8.73 -1.43 8.52
CA ARG A 69 10.13 -1.65 8.94
C ARG A 69 10.32 -2.78 9.95
N HIS A 70 9.48 -2.87 10.98
CA HIS A 70 9.64 -3.86 12.06
C HIS A 70 9.02 -5.23 11.76
N ARG A 71 8.29 -5.37 10.65
CA ARG A 71 7.72 -6.64 10.18
C ARG A 71 8.45 -7.21 8.97
N CYS A 72 9.35 -6.43 8.36
CA CYS A 72 10.08 -6.88 7.18
C CYS A 72 11.01 -8.05 7.56
N PRO A 73 10.95 -9.19 6.84
CA PRO A 73 11.77 -10.37 7.14
C PRO A 73 13.27 -10.16 6.87
N VAL A 74 13.60 -9.11 6.12
CA VAL A 74 14.97 -8.77 5.71
C VAL A 74 15.36 -7.39 6.22
N LYS A 75 16.66 -7.10 6.20
CA LYS A 75 17.16 -5.76 6.54
C LYS A 75 16.65 -4.75 5.52
N VAL A 76 15.89 -3.77 5.98
CA VAL A 76 15.35 -2.72 5.11
C VAL A 76 16.43 -1.75 4.64
N GLY A 77 16.29 -1.30 3.39
CA GLY A 77 17.14 -0.26 2.80
C GLY A 77 16.84 1.13 3.35
N ARG A 78 17.73 2.08 3.02
CA ARG A 78 17.52 3.50 3.32
C ARG A 78 16.41 4.04 2.44
N ALA A 79 15.39 4.63 3.05
CA ALA A 79 14.33 5.32 2.33
C ALA A 79 14.84 6.59 1.62
N PRO A 80 14.29 6.93 0.44
CA PRO A 80 14.48 8.23 -0.19
C PRO A 80 13.96 9.37 0.69
N ALA A 81 14.25 10.61 0.28
CA ALA A 81 13.65 11.78 0.89
C ALA A 81 12.12 11.70 0.76
N LYS A 82 11.42 12.04 1.85
CA LYS A 82 9.95 12.11 1.83
C LYS A 82 9.50 13.18 0.82
N PRO A 83 8.43 12.94 0.06
CA PRO A 83 7.87 13.95 -0.83
C PRO A 83 7.40 15.16 -0.02
N LYS A 84 7.62 16.37 -0.56
CA LYS A 84 7.23 17.63 0.08
C LYS A 84 5.71 17.77 0.21
N GLN A 85 4.97 17.19 -0.73
CA GLN A 85 3.52 17.22 -0.77
C GLN A 85 3.00 15.92 -1.38
N ILE A 86 1.79 15.52 -0.95
CA ILE A 86 1.08 14.37 -1.51
C ILE A 86 0.01 14.87 -2.47
N ILE A 87 0.13 14.48 -3.74
CA ILE A 87 -0.84 14.83 -4.78
C ILE A 87 -1.92 13.75 -4.77
N LYS A 88 -3.12 14.12 -4.31
CA LYS A 88 -4.30 13.26 -4.33
C LYS A 88 -5.07 13.50 -5.63
N GLY A 89 -5.27 12.46 -6.42
CA GLY A 89 -6.15 12.51 -7.59
C GLY A 89 -7.62 12.43 -7.19
N THR A 90 -8.50 12.41 -8.20
CA THR A 90 -9.94 12.19 -7.98
C THR A 90 -10.17 10.80 -7.42
N LYS A 91 -10.75 10.71 -6.22
CA LYS A 91 -11.15 9.45 -5.58
C LYS A 91 -12.40 8.90 -6.25
N LYS A 92 -12.31 7.71 -6.83
CA LYS A 92 -13.49 6.96 -7.27
C LYS A 92 -14.21 6.34 -6.08
N LEU A 93 -15.51 6.11 -6.26
CA LEU A 93 -16.31 5.38 -5.28
C LEU A 93 -15.68 4.01 -5.02
N ARG A 94 -15.62 3.62 -3.76
CA ARG A 94 -15.03 2.37 -3.32
C ARG A 94 -15.94 1.19 -3.67
N ASP A 95 -15.36 0.15 -4.24
CA ASP A 95 -16.06 -1.11 -4.47
C ASP A 95 -16.44 -1.79 -3.14
N LEU A 96 -17.38 -2.74 -3.21
CA LEU A 96 -17.68 -3.59 -2.06
C LEU A 96 -16.41 -4.38 -1.65
N PRO A 97 -16.15 -4.51 -0.34
CA PRO A 97 -15.01 -5.27 0.12
C PRO A 97 -15.09 -6.72 -0.38
N GLY A 98 -13.96 -7.21 -0.90
CA GLY A 98 -13.79 -8.62 -1.19
C GLY A 98 -13.81 -9.47 0.07
N GLN A 99 -14.05 -10.77 -0.09
CA GLN A 99 -13.97 -11.71 1.03
C GLN A 99 -12.54 -11.77 1.58
N LYS A 100 -12.38 -11.68 2.91
CA LYS A 100 -11.07 -11.83 3.56
C LYS A 100 -10.49 -13.21 3.22
N PRO A 101 -9.31 -13.30 2.57
CA PRO A 101 -8.67 -14.57 2.28
C PRO A 101 -8.00 -15.15 3.54
N ASN A 102 -7.56 -16.40 3.46
CA ASN A 102 -6.68 -16.97 4.48
C ASN A 102 -5.28 -16.36 4.32
N PHE A 103 -4.86 -15.54 5.29
CA PHE A 103 -3.54 -14.92 5.27
C PHE A 103 -2.43 -15.97 5.49
N THR A 104 -1.49 -16.03 4.56
CA THR A 104 -0.39 -17.00 4.58
C THR A 104 0.96 -16.34 4.87
N LYS A 105 1.97 -17.16 5.18
CA LYS A 105 3.37 -16.72 5.28
C LYS A 105 4.12 -16.73 3.94
N LYS A 106 3.43 -17.10 2.85
CA LYS A 106 4.02 -17.16 1.51
C LYS A 106 4.02 -15.77 0.88
N TYR A 107 5.01 -15.52 0.03
CA TYR A 107 5.12 -14.25 -0.69
C TYR A 107 4.28 -14.27 -1.97
N SER A 108 3.71 -13.12 -2.32
CA SER A 108 3.06 -12.94 -3.62
C SER A 108 4.12 -12.97 -4.73
N LEU A 109 3.73 -13.46 -5.91
CA LEU A 109 4.55 -13.38 -7.11
C LEU A 109 4.63 -11.94 -7.66
N MET A 110 3.64 -11.11 -7.33
CA MET A 110 3.57 -9.71 -7.72
C MET A 110 4.46 -8.84 -6.81
N GLU A 111 4.99 -7.75 -7.36
CA GLU A 111 5.72 -6.75 -6.58
C GLU A 111 4.77 -5.73 -5.96
N LEU A 112 5.12 -5.21 -4.77
CA LEU A 112 4.31 -4.21 -4.06
C LEU A 112 4.09 -2.96 -4.90
N GLU A 113 5.12 -2.50 -5.61
CA GLU A 113 5.07 -1.32 -6.47
C GLU A 113 4.05 -1.52 -7.58
N ALA A 114 4.10 -2.65 -8.27
CA ALA A 114 3.15 -3.01 -9.31
C ALA A 114 1.71 -3.08 -8.77
N LEU A 115 1.50 -3.66 -7.58
CA LEU A 115 0.17 -3.73 -6.98
C LEU A 115 -0.38 -2.33 -6.70
N LEU A 116 0.43 -1.44 -6.13
CA LEU A 116 0.02 -0.07 -5.82
C LEU A 116 -0.22 0.76 -7.08
N GLU A 117 0.58 0.57 -8.12
CA GLU A 117 0.39 1.21 -9.43
C GLU A 117 -0.97 0.87 -10.04
N THR A 118 -1.47 -0.36 -9.87
CA THR A 118 -2.83 -0.72 -10.33
C THR A 118 -3.94 0.05 -9.62
N GLY A 119 -3.66 0.66 -8.47
CA GLY A 119 -4.59 1.48 -7.71
C GLY A 119 -4.72 2.93 -8.20
N ARG A 120 -3.82 3.39 -9.07
CA ARG A 120 -3.88 4.75 -9.61
C ARG A 120 -5.21 5.00 -10.33
N SER A 121 -5.77 6.18 -10.10
CA SER A 121 -6.85 6.66 -10.97
C SER A 121 -6.22 7.01 -12.33
N GLN A 122 -6.63 6.35 -13.40
CA GLN A 122 -6.37 6.86 -14.75
C GLN A 122 -6.97 8.26 -14.82
N GLN A 123 -6.14 9.28 -15.10
CA GLN A 123 -6.65 10.55 -15.61
C GLN A 123 -7.29 10.22 -16.95
N ALA A 124 -8.61 10.42 -17.04
CA ALA A 124 -9.31 10.45 -18.32
C ALA A 124 -8.84 11.67 -19.12
#